data_AF-A0A956CPT1-F1
#
_entry.id   AF-A0A956CPT1-F1
#
_cell.length_a   1.000
_cell.length_b   1.000
_cell.length_c   1.000
_cell.angle_alpha   90.00
_cell.angle_beta   90.00
_cell.angle_gamma   90.00
#
_symmetry.space_group_name_H-M   'P 1'
#
loop_
_entity.id
_entity.type
_entity.pdbx_description
1 polymer ?
#
loop_
_entity_poly.entity_id
_entity_poly.type
_entity_poly.pdbx_seq_one_letter_code
_entity_poly.pdbx_strand_id
1 'polypeptide(L)'
;MRLTVIMLLTVAACGPSLRLRRESEIYFERCLAVDRSPKASPSFRRACWHAWLENYAVVSSHEDVLYADRRVTNHLPPAPYPARSQAQTAATPTALPTGENNVAESVDPEEALTPEDPAGAATETPPESPAPRQTPPAPPIARPKPPNACVDTCDTRYDACVDRCPSFTAACTAACKSERRVCSGACP
;
A
#
# COMPACT_ATOMS: atom_id res chain seq x y z
N MET A 1 3.09 -24.41 32.37
CA MET A 1 2.14 -23.28 32.38
C MET A 1 2.72 -21.93 31.94
N ARG A 2 3.90 -21.46 32.40
CA ARG A 2 4.42 -20.14 31.93
C ARG A 2 4.76 -20.06 30.42
N LEU A 3 5.24 -21.15 29.82
CA LEU A 3 5.59 -21.20 28.38
C LEU A 3 4.39 -21.08 27.42
N THR A 4 3.24 -21.66 27.77
CA THR A 4 2.04 -21.63 26.91
C THR A 4 1.42 -20.23 26.81
N VAL A 5 1.55 -19.39 27.84
CA VAL A 5 1.04 -18.00 27.82
C VAL A 5 1.84 -17.13 26.85
N ILE A 6 3.17 -17.33 26.77
CA ILE A 6 4.05 -16.57 25.87
C ILE A 6 3.74 -16.90 24.40
N MET A 7 3.50 -18.18 24.07
CA MET A 7 3.22 -18.62 22.70
C MET A 7 1.86 -18.11 22.17
N LEU A 8 0.86 -17.94 23.03
CA LEU A 8 -0.45 -17.40 22.65
C LEU A 8 -0.42 -15.89 22.36
N LEU A 9 0.44 -15.13 23.06
CA LEU A 9 0.56 -13.67 22.87
C LEU A 9 1.24 -13.27 21.55
N THR A 10 2.09 -14.12 20.98
CA THR A 10 2.82 -13.79 19.74
C THR A 10 2.00 -13.85 18.45
N VAL A 11 0.81 -14.48 18.45
CA VAL A 11 0.03 -14.72 17.22
C VAL A 11 -0.87 -13.53 16.83
N ALA A 12 -1.16 -12.62 17.76
CA ALA A 12 -2.19 -11.59 17.58
C ALA A 12 -1.72 -10.25 16.94
N ALA A 13 -0.42 -10.06 16.69
CA ALA A 13 0.15 -8.70 16.63
C ALA A 13 0.74 -8.23 15.28
N CYS A 14 0.80 -9.04 14.22
CA CYS A 14 1.52 -8.68 12.98
C CYS A 14 0.75 -8.97 11.67
N GLY A 15 -0.50 -8.51 11.57
CA GLY A 15 -1.16 -8.37 10.28
C GLY A 15 -0.68 -7.10 9.54
N PRO A 16 -0.47 -7.11 8.21
CA PRO A 16 -0.18 -5.90 7.46
C PRO A 16 -1.35 -4.92 7.58
N SER A 17 -1.05 -3.62 7.72
CA SER A 17 -2.09 -2.59 7.87
C SER A 17 -3.04 -2.60 6.67
N LEU A 18 -4.35 -2.77 6.92
CA LEU A 18 -5.38 -2.74 5.88
C LEU A 18 -5.34 -1.44 5.04
N ARG A 19 -4.91 -0.34 5.66
CA ARG A 19 -4.67 0.94 4.96
C ARG A 19 -3.55 0.81 3.92
N LEU A 20 -2.41 0.22 4.30
CA LEU A 20 -1.26 0.04 3.41
C LEU A 20 -1.58 -0.95 2.28
N ARG A 21 -2.38 -1.99 2.55
CA ARG A 21 -2.89 -2.89 1.50
C ARG A 21 -3.78 -2.15 0.49
N ARG A 22 -4.78 -1.40 0.94
CA ARG A 22 -5.63 -0.57 0.04
C ARG A 22 -4.80 0.44 -0.75
N GLU A 23 -3.77 1.02 -0.15
CA GLU A 23 -2.86 1.93 -0.84
C GLU A 23 -2.05 1.19 -1.93
N SER A 24 -1.55 -0.01 -1.65
CA SER A 24 -0.87 -0.84 -2.66
C SER A 24 -1.74 -1.17 -3.86
N GLU A 25 -3.02 -1.48 -3.64
CA GLU A 25 -4.01 -1.76 -4.67
C GLU A 25 -4.27 -0.52 -5.54
N ILE A 26 -4.43 0.66 -4.93
CA ILE A 26 -4.60 1.94 -5.66
C ILE A 26 -3.37 2.27 -6.53
N TYR A 27 -2.15 2.06 -6.02
CA TYR A 27 -0.95 2.28 -6.81
C TYR A 27 -0.74 1.22 -7.90
N PHE A 28 -1.15 -0.03 -7.67
CA PHE A 28 -1.14 -1.08 -8.68
C PHE A 28 -2.04 -0.73 -9.86
N GLU A 29 -3.30 -0.32 -9.61
CA GLU A 29 -4.23 0.10 -10.67
C GLU A 29 -3.71 1.32 -11.46
N ARG A 30 -3.04 2.27 -10.78
CA ARG A 30 -2.42 3.43 -11.44
C ARG A 30 -1.29 2.99 -12.38
N CYS A 31 -0.38 2.12 -11.94
CA CYS A 31 0.66 1.60 -12.81
C CYS A 31 0.08 0.74 -13.94
N LEU A 32 -0.98 -0.03 -13.68
CA LEU A 32 -1.69 -0.83 -14.69
C LEU A 32 -2.36 0.04 -15.77
N ALA A 33 -2.94 1.18 -15.39
CA ALA A 33 -3.49 2.16 -16.34
C ALA A 33 -2.39 2.82 -17.19
N VAL A 34 -1.26 3.18 -16.58
CA VAL A 34 -0.07 3.69 -17.28
C VAL A 34 0.51 2.62 -18.22
N ASP A 35 0.52 1.35 -17.79
CA ASP A 35 1.07 0.22 -18.52
C ASP A 35 0.30 -0.06 -19.82
N ARG A 36 -1.03 0.03 -19.76
CA ARG A 36 -1.94 -0.09 -20.91
C ARG A 36 -1.96 1.15 -21.82
N SER A 37 -1.47 2.29 -21.37
CA SER A 37 -1.50 3.52 -22.16
C SER A 37 -0.51 3.48 -23.32
N PRO A 38 -0.96 3.62 -24.59
CA PRO A 38 -0.06 3.69 -25.74
C PRO A 38 0.77 4.98 -25.75
N LYS A 39 0.32 6.01 -25.01
CA LYS A 39 1.02 7.30 -24.87
C LYS A 39 2.15 7.24 -23.82
N ALA A 40 2.19 6.23 -22.96
CA ALA A 40 3.25 6.09 -21.97
C ALA A 40 4.55 5.57 -22.62
N SER A 41 5.70 6.12 -22.22
CA SER A 41 6.99 5.63 -22.68
C SER A 41 7.36 4.30 -21.98
N PRO A 42 8.18 3.43 -22.62
CA PRO A 42 8.65 2.19 -21.98
C PRO A 42 9.48 2.42 -20.71
N SER A 43 10.21 3.54 -20.62
CA SER A 43 10.94 3.94 -19.41
C SER A 43 9.97 4.31 -18.27
N PHE A 44 8.93 5.09 -18.56
CA PHE A 44 7.93 5.50 -17.55
C PHE A 44 7.13 4.30 -17.01
N ARG A 45 6.74 3.35 -17.88
CA ARG A 45 6.10 2.09 -17.46
C ARG A 45 6.98 1.31 -16.47
N ARG A 46 8.26 1.11 -16.80
CA ARG A 46 9.22 0.40 -15.91
C ARG A 46 9.42 1.14 -14.58
N ALA A 47 9.57 2.46 -14.60
CA ALA A 47 9.73 3.26 -13.39
C ALA A 47 8.52 3.15 -12.44
N CYS A 48 7.29 3.10 -12.98
CA CYS A 48 6.08 2.90 -12.17
C CYS A 48 6.11 1.53 -11.46
N TRP A 49 6.40 0.44 -12.19
CA TRP A 49 6.44 -0.91 -11.61
C TRP A 49 7.59 -1.10 -10.61
N HIS A 50 8.76 -0.52 -10.87
CA HIS A 50 9.88 -0.53 -9.94
C HIS A 50 9.53 0.16 -8.62
N ALA A 51 8.99 1.39 -8.68
CA ALA A 51 8.57 2.14 -7.51
C ALA A 51 7.45 1.42 -6.74
N TRP A 52 6.55 0.71 -7.43
CA TRP A 52 5.52 -0.10 -6.78
C TRP A 52 6.13 -1.29 -6.02
N LEU A 53 7.05 -2.03 -6.65
CA LEU A 53 7.74 -3.17 -6.03
C LEU A 53 8.51 -2.74 -4.77
N GLU A 54 9.27 -1.64 -4.84
CA GLU A 54 10.06 -1.12 -3.72
C GLU A 54 9.24 -0.74 -2.49
N ASN A 55 8.01 -0.26 -2.68
CA ASN A 55 7.19 0.31 -1.60
C ASN A 55 6.06 -0.62 -1.11
N TYR A 56 5.58 -1.53 -1.94
CA TYR A 56 4.33 -2.25 -1.67
C TYR A 56 4.39 -3.78 -1.74
N ALA A 57 5.44 -4.38 -2.35
CA ALA A 57 5.49 -5.82 -2.57
C ALA A 57 5.32 -6.68 -1.30
N VAL A 58 5.68 -6.15 -0.12
CA VAL A 58 5.56 -6.83 1.18
C VAL A 58 4.12 -6.98 1.68
N VAL A 59 3.15 -6.20 1.18
CA VAL A 59 1.73 -6.27 1.59
C VAL A 59 0.77 -6.68 0.47
N SER A 60 1.25 -6.76 -0.77
CA SER A 60 0.47 -7.10 -1.95
C SER A 60 0.36 -8.62 -2.15
N SER A 61 -0.48 -9.07 -3.09
CA SER A 61 -0.57 -10.50 -3.39
C SER A 61 0.67 -10.99 -4.14
N HIS A 62 0.97 -12.28 -4.02
CA HIS A 62 2.04 -12.93 -4.76
C HIS A 62 1.84 -12.81 -6.30
N GLU A 63 0.59 -12.79 -6.76
CA GLU A 63 0.25 -12.61 -8.18
C GLU A 63 0.58 -11.20 -8.67
N ASP A 64 0.28 -10.17 -7.88
CA ASP A 64 0.60 -8.77 -8.21
C ASP A 64 2.12 -8.55 -8.28
N VAL A 65 2.87 -9.16 -7.35
CA VAL A 65 4.35 -9.11 -7.33
C VAL A 65 4.93 -9.82 -8.55
N LEU A 66 4.48 -11.03 -8.87
CA LEU A 66 4.91 -11.76 -10.08
C LEU A 66 4.51 -11.05 -11.38
N TYR A 67 3.42 -10.28 -11.38
CA TYR A 67 3.02 -9.45 -12.51
C TYR A 67 3.97 -8.27 -12.67
N ALA A 68 4.17 -7.47 -11.61
CA ALA A 68 5.01 -6.28 -11.63
C ALA A 68 6.48 -6.60 -11.96
N ASP A 69 7.06 -7.63 -11.33
CA ASP A 69 8.42 -8.12 -11.64
C ASP A 69 8.57 -8.44 -13.13
N ARG A 70 7.62 -9.21 -13.69
CA ARG A 70 7.64 -9.58 -15.10
C ARG A 70 7.57 -8.37 -16.04
N ARG A 71 6.84 -7.31 -15.67
CA ARG A 71 6.80 -6.04 -16.44
C ARG A 71 8.15 -5.30 -16.39
N VAL A 72 8.83 -5.31 -15.25
CA VAL A 72 10.19 -4.74 -15.11
C VAL A 72 11.19 -5.54 -15.93
N THR A 73 11.27 -6.86 -15.70
CA THR A 73 12.29 -7.76 -16.27
C THR A 73 12.14 -7.97 -17.78
N ASN A 74 10.95 -8.32 -18.27
CA ASN A 74 10.77 -8.78 -19.66
C ASN A 74 10.39 -7.67 -20.66
N HIS A 75 10.28 -6.41 -20.20
CA HIS A 75 10.00 -5.23 -21.04
C HIS A 75 8.82 -5.41 -22.02
N LEU A 76 7.78 -6.11 -21.57
CA LEU A 76 6.66 -6.52 -22.42
C LEU A 76 5.98 -5.32 -23.11
N PRO A 77 5.37 -5.51 -24.30
CA PRO A 77 4.47 -4.54 -24.89
C PRO A 77 3.33 -4.17 -23.92
N PRO A 78 2.63 -3.03 -24.12
CA PRO A 78 1.48 -2.66 -23.31
C PRO A 78 0.54 -3.85 -23.13
N ALA A 79 0.14 -4.17 -21.88
CA ALA A 79 -0.65 -5.36 -21.63
C ALA A 79 -1.93 -5.32 -22.50
N PRO A 80 -2.17 -6.31 -23.39
CA PRO A 80 -3.36 -6.33 -24.23
C PRO A 80 -4.57 -6.37 -23.31
N TYR A 81 -5.53 -5.49 -23.54
CA TYR A 81 -6.64 -5.19 -22.65
C TYR A 81 -7.37 -6.49 -22.25
N PRO A 82 -7.16 -7.05 -21.04
CA PRO A 82 -8.03 -8.09 -20.55
C PRO A 82 -9.29 -7.38 -20.08
N ALA A 83 -10.46 -7.85 -20.47
CA ALA A 83 -11.62 -7.62 -19.63
C ALA A 83 -11.31 -8.27 -18.29
N ARG A 84 -10.83 -7.48 -17.31
CA ARG A 84 -10.72 -7.92 -15.92
C ARG A 84 -12.15 -8.19 -15.50
N SER A 85 -12.55 -9.45 -15.52
CA SER A 85 -13.89 -9.87 -15.14
C SER A 85 -14.22 -9.21 -13.80
N GLN A 86 -15.29 -8.42 -13.75
CA GLN A 86 -15.74 -7.72 -12.54
C GLN A 86 -16.34 -8.71 -11.50
N ALA A 87 -15.99 -9.99 -11.61
CA ALA A 87 -16.48 -11.13 -10.86
C ALA A 87 -16.00 -11.18 -9.40
N GLN A 88 -15.16 -10.23 -8.96
CA GLN A 88 -14.81 -10.05 -7.54
C GLN A 88 -15.53 -8.87 -6.88
N THR A 89 -16.22 -8.00 -7.64
CA THR A 89 -17.18 -7.02 -7.10
C THR A 89 -18.61 -7.53 -7.08
N ALA A 90 -18.91 -8.60 -7.83
CA ALA A 90 -20.08 -9.44 -7.58
C ALA A 90 -19.81 -10.41 -6.41
N ALA A 91 -19.55 -9.85 -5.23
CA ALA A 91 -20.06 -10.47 -4.03
C ALA A 91 -21.59 -10.35 -4.13
N THR A 92 -22.21 -11.31 -4.84
CA THR A 92 -23.62 -11.61 -4.64
C THR A 92 -23.78 -11.72 -3.13
N PRO A 93 -24.60 -10.88 -2.47
CA PRO A 93 -24.94 -11.16 -1.09
C PRO A 93 -25.56 -12.55 -1.12
N THR A 94 -24.85 -13.53 -0.56
CA THR A 94 -25.43 -14.83 -0.30
C THR A 94 -26.59 -14.55 0.61
N ALA A 95 -27.79 -14.49 0.04
CA ALA A 95 -29.02 -14.58 0.78
C ALA A 95 -28.82 -15.80 1.68
N LEU A 96 -28.86 -15.58 3.00
CA LEU A 96 -28.85 -16.71 3.93
C LEU A 96 -29.93 -17.67 3.42
N PRO A 97 -29.66 -18.98 3.34
CA PRO A 97 -30.75 -19.91 3.15
C PRO A 97 -31.73 -19.65 4.29
N THR A 98 -32.94 -19.19 3.94
CA THR A 98 -34.07 -19.10 4.85
C THR A 98 -34.34 -20.51 5.33
N GLY A 99 -33.71 -20.88 6.44
CA GLY A 99 -34.00 -22.09 7.17
C GLY A 99 -35.34 -21.90 7.84
N GLU A 100 -36.42 -22.22 7.12
CA GLU A 100 -37.71 -22.50 7.71
C GLU A 100 -37.53 -23.59 8.78
N ASN A 101 -37.50 -23.15 10.04
CA ASN A 101 -37.72 -23.99 11.20
C ASN A 101 -38.67 -23.24 12.13
N ASN A 102 -39.95 -23.54 11.97
CA ASN A 102 -40.98 -23.15 12.92
C ASN A 102 -40.67 -23.80 14.28
N VAL A 103 -40.36 -22.99 15.28
CA VAL A 103 -40.73 -23.29 16.67
C VAL A 103 -41.46 -22.06 17.17
N ALA A 104 -42.77 -22.22 17.38
CA ALA A 104 -43.59 -21.21 18.03
C ALA A 104 -43.27 -21.22 19.53
N GLU A 105 -42.85 -20.09 20.07
CA GLU A 105 -42.98 -19.80 21.49
C GLU A 105 -43.66 -18.44 21.64
N SER A 106 -44.92 -18.48 22.06
CA SER A 106 -45.73 -17.28 22.30
C SER A 106 -45.29 -16.60 23.59
N VAL A 107 -45.02 -15.30 23.54
CA VAL A 107 -45.16 -14.41 24.70
C VAL A 107 -45.89 -13.14 24.23
N ASP A 108 -46.87 -12.73 25.02
CA ASP A 108 -47.88 -11.70 24.71
C ASP A 108 -47.37 -10.24 24.73
N PRO A 109 -48.16 -9.26 24.25
CA PRO A 109 -47.76 -7.87 24.03
C PRO A 109 -48.12 -6.93 25.21
N GLU A 110 -48.15 -5.61 24.95
CA GLU A 110 -48.57 -4.51 25.86
C GLU A 110 -47.49 -4.10 26.90
N GLU A 111 -47.20 -2.84 27.25
CA GLU A 111 -47.54 -1.49 26.75
C GLU A 111 -46.18 -0.74 26.49
N ALA A 112 -46.03 0.53 26.09
CA ALA A 112 -46.89 1.71 26.03
C ALA A 112 -46.48 2.67 24.88
N LEU A 113 -47.12 3.84 24.79
CA LEU A 113 -46.75 4.94 23.87
C LEU A 113 -45.66 5.88 24.45
N THR A 114 -44.87 6.50 23.56
CA THR A 114 -44.67 7.96 23.60
C THR A 114 -44.15 8.51 22.26
N PRO A 115 -44.80 9.53 21.67
CA PRO A 115 -44.28 10.24 20.49
C PRO A 115 -43.63 11.57 20.90
N GLU A 116 -42.32 11.73 20.70
CA GLU A 116 -41.67 13.04 20.75
C GLU A 116 -40.79 13.26 19.51
N ASP A 117 -41.42 13.91 18.53
CA ASP A 117 -40.77 14.62 17.44
C ASP A 117 -40.16 15.93 18.00
N PRO A 118 -38.87 16.19 17.78
CA PRO A 118 -38.49 17.55 17.50
C PRO A 118 -37.83 17.65 16.13
N ALA A 119 -38.57 18.28 15.22
CA ALA A 119 -38.17 18.91 13.98
C ALA A 119 -36.82 19.66 14.05
N GLY A 120 -35.73 18.90 14.03
CA GLY A 120 -34.40 19.37 13.72
C GLY A 120 -34.33 19.64 12.23
N ALA A 121 -34.72 20.85 11.83
CA ALA A 121 -34.54 21.33 10.47
C ALA A 121 -33.04 21.38 10.13
N ALA A 122 -32.52 20.25 9.62
CA ALA A 122 -31.19 20.16 9.06
C ALA A 122 -31.13 21.08 7.84
N THR A 123 -30.69 22.32 8.08
CA THR A 123 -30.28 23.21 7.00
C THR A 123 -29.08 22.55 6.32
N GLU A 124 -29.34 21.84 5.23
CA GLU A 124 -28.30 21.37 4.32
C GLU A 124 -27.58 22.60 3.76
N THR A 125 -26.55 23.03 4.51
CA THR A 125 -25.57 23.98 4.00
C THR A 125 -24.86 23.26 2.87
N PRO A 126 -24.93 23.74 1.62
CA PRO A 126 -24.23 23.11 0.51
C PRO A 126 -22.76 22.94 0.88
N PRO A 127 -22.13 21.79 0.59
CA PRO A 127 -20.74 21.57 0.98
C PRO A 127 -19.88 22.65 0.35
N GLU A 128 -19.36 23.56 1.18
CA GLU A 128 -18.53 24.67 0.72
C GLU A 128 -17.34 24.07 0.00
N SER A 129 -17.30 24.29 -1.32
CA SER A 129 -16.28 23.72 -2.19
C SER A 129 -14.92 24.13 -1.64
N PRO A 130 -14.10 23.18 -1.14
CA PRO A 130 -12.92 23.52 -0.37
C PRO A 130 -12.01 24.36 -1.26
N ALA A 131 -11.83 25.63 -0.87
CA ALA A 131 -11.11 26.63 -1.64
C ALA A 131 -9.82 26.00 -2.17
N PRO A 132 -9.53 26.13 -3.49
CA PRO A 132 -8.49 25.35 -4.15
C PRO A 132 -7.20 25.51 -3.38
N ARG A 133 -6.77 24.44 -2.69
CA ARG A 133 -5.55 24.44 -1.89
C ARG A 133 -4.43 24.82 -2.85
N GLN A 134 -3.92 26.04 -2.71
CA GLN A 134 -2.77 26.50 -3.47
C GLN A 134 -1.66 25.49 -3.20
N THR A 135 -1.44 24.61 -4.18
CA THR A 135 -0.43 23.57 -4.05
C THR A 135 0.88 24.33 -3.95
N PRO A 136 1.66 24.19 -2.87
CA PRO A 136 2.95 24.87 -2.77
C PRO A 136 3.71 24.61 -4.08
N PRO A 137 4.24 25.65 -4.75
CA PRO A 137 4.83 25.48 -6.07
C PRO A 137 5.82 24.33 -6.01
N ALA A 138 5.64 23.35 -6.90
CA ALA A 138 6.39 22.10 -6.86
C ALA A 138 7.88 22.44 -6.72
N PRO A 139 8.59 21.87 -5.71
CA PRO A 139 9.97 22.24 -5.45
C PRO A 139 10.75 22.09 -6.77
N PRO A 140 11.56 23.10 -7.14
CA PRO A 140 12.20 23.13 -8.44
C PRO A 140 12.92 21.80 -8.64
N ILE A 141 12.63 21.12 -9.74
CA ILE A 141 13.19 19.79 -10.04
C ILE A 141 14.69 19.90 -9.88
N ALA A 142 15.21 19.32 -8.81
CA ALA A 142 16.61 19.43 -8.47
C ALA A 142 17.37 18.80 -9.64
N ARG A 143 18.13 19.63 -10.36
CA ARG A 143 18.98 19.12 -11.45
C ARG A 143 19.83 18.02 -10.84
N PRO A 144 19.92 16.83 -11.44
CA PRO A 144 20.72 15.74 -10.87
C PRO A 144 22.12 16.29 -10.61
N LYS A 145 22.52 16.37 -9.33
CA LYS A 145 23.86 16.82 -8.93
C LYS A 145 24.83 15.91 -9.69
N PRO A 146 25.82 16.44 -10.43
CA PRO A 146 26.77 15.58 -11.12
C PRO A 146 27.40 14.63 -10.09
N PRO A 147 27.65 13.35 -10.45
CA PRO A 147 28.17 12.37 -9.50
C PRO A 147 29.45 12.92 -8.89
N ASN A 148 29.39 13.20 -7.59
CA ASN A 148 30.53 13.68 -6.85
C ASN A 148 31.31 12.43 -6.40
N ALA A 149 32.51 12.23 -6.94
CA ALA A 149 33.37 11.07 -6.69
C ALA A 149 33.59 10.73 -5.18
N CYS A 150 33.37 11.71 -4.30
CA CYS A 150 33.30 11.52 -2.85
C CYS A 150 32.15 10.57 -2.43
N VAL A 151 30.94 10.72 -2.97
CA VAL A 151 29.81 9.82 -2.70
C VAL A 151 30.07 8.43 -3.30
N ASP A 152 30.60 8.33 -4.51
CA ASP A 152 30.97 7.04 -5.11
C ASP A 152 32.00 6.28 -4.22
N THR A 153 32.92 7.02 -3.60
CA THR A 153 33.87 6.48 -2.61
C THR A 153 33.18 6.03 -1.33
N CYS A 154 32.22 6.80 -0.80
CA CYS A 154 31.43 6.43 0.38
C CYS A 154 30.56 5.19 0.12
N ASP A 155 30.02 5.06 -1.09
CA ASP A 155 29.19 3.94 -1.52
C ASP A 155 30.03 2.67 -1.67
N THR A 156 31.20 2.76 -2.31
CA THR A 156 32.18 1.65 -2.38
C THR A 156 32.59 1.15 -0.98
N ARG A 157 32.76 2.06 -0.01
CA ARG A 157 33.08 1.67 1.39
C ARG A 157 31.89 1.05 2.11
N TYR A 158 30.67 1.46 1.78
CA TYR A 158 29.44 0.89 2.32
C TYR A 158 29.22 -0.55 1.83
N ASP A 159 29.39 -0.81 0.54
CA ASP A 159 29.22 -2.15 -0.03
C ASP A 159 30.24 -3.11 0.58
N ALA A 160 31.52 -2.71 0.63
CA ALA A 160 32.57 -3.46 1.31
C ALA A 160 32.40 -3.59 2.84
N CYS A 161 31.50 -2.82 3.48
CA CYS A 161 31.09 -3.01 4.87
C CYS A 161 29.99 -4.08 4.96
N VAL A 162 28.99 -4.00 4.08
CA VAL A 162 27.87 -4.96 4.01
C VAL A 162 28.35 -6.37 3.66
N ASP A 163 29.32 -6.51 2.74
CA ASP A 163 29.92 -7.81 2.38
C ASP A 163 30.62 -8.51 3.55
N ARG A 164 31.03 -7.76 4.58
CA ARG A 164 31.63 -8.29 5.81
C ARG A 164 30.61 -8.58 6.91
N CYS A 165 29.33 -8.29 6.71
CA CYS A 165 28.29 -8.57 7.69
C CYS A 165 27.93 -10.08 7.73
N PRO A 166 28.21 -10.81 8.83
CA PRO A 166 27.76 -12.18 8.94
C PRO A 166 26.22 -12.24 8.85
N SER A 167 25.74 -13.08 7.95
CA SER A 167 24.31 -13.35 7.71
C SER A 167 23.44 -12.12 7.43
N PHE A 168 24.00 -11.03 6.87
CA PHE A 168 23.26 -9.81 6.51
C PHE A 168 22.36 -9.25 7.62
N THR A 169 22.77 -9.38 8.89
CA THR A 169 21.94 -8.97 10.02
C THR A 169 21.55 -7.49 9.97
N ALA A 170 20.31 -7.19 10.38
CA ALA A 170 19.76 -5.83 10.37
C ALA A 170 20.62 -4.84 11.21
N ALA A 171 21.22 -5.32 12.30
CA ALA A 171 22.13 -4.53 13.12
C ALA A 171 23.43 -4.14 12.38
N CYS A 172 24.06 -5.09 11.69
CA CYS A 172 25.30 -4.83 10.95
C CYS A 172 25.06 -3.90 9.75
N THR A 173 24.01 -4.16 8.97
CA THR A 173 23.64 -3.29 7.84
C THR A 173 23.21 -1.90 8.29
N ALA A 174 22.58 -1.74 9.46
CA ALA A 174 22.30 -0.42 10.05
C ALA A 174 23.58 0.33 10.44
N ALA A 175 24.60 -0.35 10.98
CA ALA A 175 25.90 0.25 11.27
C ALA A 175 26.58 0.76 9.99
N CYS A 176 26.68 -0.06 8.94
CA CYS A 176 27.22 0.36 7.64
C CYS A 176 26.46 1.58 7.06
N LYS A 177 25.11 1.62 7.19
CA LYS A 177 24.30 2.78 6.75
C LYS A 177 24.59 4.06 7.54
N SER A 178 24.94 3.95 8.83
CA SER A 178 25.32 5.11 9.64
C SER A 178 26.68 5.66 9.24
N GLU A 179 27.68 4.80 8.99
CA GLU A 179 29.00 5.21 8.49
C GLU A 179 28.90 5.88 7.11
N ARG A 180 28.12 5.31 6.18
CA ARG A 180 27.87 5.91 4.86
C ARG A 180 27.28 7.32 4.97
N ARG A 181 26.35 7.55 5.90
CA ARG A 181 25.72 8.86 6.13
C ARG A 181 26.72 9.89 6.68
N VAL A 182 27.63 9.49 7.56
CA VAL A 182 28.70 10.37 8.06
C VAL A 182 29.69 10.70 6.93
N CYS A 183 30.06 9.70 6.13
CA CYS A 183 30.96 9.88 4.97
C CYS A 183 30.36 10.86 3.94
N SER A 184 29.12 10.64 3.50
CA SER A 184 28.48 11.50 2.50
C SER A 184 28.13 12.89 3.02
N GLY A 185 27.90 13.03 4.34
CA GLY A 185 27.73 14.33 5.00
C GLY A 185 29.01 15.17 5.07
N ALA A 186 30.19 14.57 4.87
CA ALA A 186 31.48 15.27 4.79
C ALA A 186 31.91 15.62 3.35
N CYS A 187 31.13 15.25 2.33
CA CYS A 187 31.43 15.56 0.94
C CYS A 187 31.06 17.02 0.58
N PRO A 188 31.91 17.74 -0.18
CA PRO A 188 31.58 19.07 -0.72
C PRO A 188 30.51 19.04 -1.84
#